data_AF-A0AA96ULV6-F1
#
_entry.id   AF-A0AA96ULV6-F1
#
_cell.length_a   1.000
_cell.length_b   1.000
_cell.length_c   1.000
_cell.angle_alpha   90.00
_cell.angle_beta   90.00
_cell.angle_gamma   90.00
#
_symmetry.space_group_name_H-M   'P 1'
#
loop_
_entity.id
_entity.type
_entity.pdbx_description
1 polymer ?
#
loop_
_entity_poly.entity_id
_entity_poly.type
_entity_poly.pdbx_seq_one_letter_code
_entity_poly.pdbx_strand_id
1 'polypeptide(L)'
;MRHNLLSAGSVLTVLEAAARHRSAGDLLVCIAGGPPPGDPPGDAADWPAAGRPTTSGTGFAADLVLYADSPDAAGSEVVVEAMARLGLDAAQCFAYGDRREGLTILRVVGNPRVVGRDPLMTELARDRGWPILHTAQY
;
A
#
# COMPACT_ATOMS: atom_id res chain seq x y z
N MET A 1 -12.68 -13.36 -0.01
CA MET A 1 -11.46 -12.86 0.66
C MET A 1 -11.28 -11.42 0.23
N ARG A 2 -11.01 -10.51 1.17
CA ARG A 2 -10.69 -9.10 0.88
C ARG A 2 -9.16 -8.94 0.99
N HIS A 3 -8.57 -7.94 0.36
CA HIS A 3 -7.09 -7.82 0.28
C HIS A 3 -6.66 -6.37 0.51
N ASN A 4 -5.54 -6.08 1.18
CA ASN A 4 -5.25 -4.71 1.64
C ASN A 4 -3.81 -4.25 1.40
N LEU A 5 -3.65 -3.01 0.94
CA LEU A 5 -2.40 -2.33 0.61
C LEU A 5 -2.13 -1.15 1.57
N LEU A 6 -0.98 -1.10 2.24
CA LEU A 6 -0.68 -0.08 3.26
C LEU A 6 0.53 0.80 2.88
N SER A 7 0.40 2.13 2.98
CA SER A 7 1.46 3.15 2.90
C SER A 7 1.41 4.08 4.14
N ALA A 8 2.56 4.54 4.63
CA ALA A 8 2.79 4.87 6.04
C ALA A 8 2.51 6.32 6.48
N GLY A 9 1.38 6.54 7.16
CA GLY A 9 1.07 7.71 8.01
C GLY A 9 0.08 7.37 9.14
N SER A 10 0.40 7.82 10.37
CA SER A 10 -0.02 7.28 11.68
C SER A 10 -0.06 5.75 11.71
N VAL A 11 1.08 5.20 12.10
CA VAL A 11 1.32 3.77 12.28
C VAL A 11 0.14 3.08 12.96
N LEU A 12 -0.47 3.68 13.99
CA LEU A 12 -1.61 3.08 14.71
C LEU A 12 -2.85 2.85 13.85
N THR A 13 -3.33 3.84 13.08
CA THR A 13 -4.57 3.69 12.29
C THR A 13 -4.40 2.64 11.19
N VAL A 14 -3.23 2.62 10.56
CA VAL A 14 -2.86 1.65 9.54
C VAL A 14 -2.68 0.25 10.17
N LEU A 15 -2.11 0.16 11.37
CA LEU A 15 -1.98 -1.10 12.12
C LEU A 15 -3.34 -1.66 12.59
N GLU A 16 -4.26 -0.81 13.06
CA GLU A 16 -5.62 -1.22 13.44
C GLU A 16 -6.38 -1.78 12.22
N ALA A 17 -6.27 -1.08 11.09
CA ALA A 17 -6.82 -1.58 9.83
C ALA A 17 -6.19 -2.94 9.46
N ALA A 18 -4.85 -3.05 9.53
CA ALA A 18 -4.14 -4.29 9.25
C ALA A 18 -4.59 -5.43 10.18
N ALA A 19 -4.75 -5.17 11.48
CA ALA A 19 -5.20 -6.15 12.46
C ALA A 19 -6.62 -6.63 12.18
N ARG A 20 -7.54 -5.72 11.81
CA ARG A 20 -8.91 -6.06 11.41
C ARG A 20 -8.94 -6.94 10.16
N HIS A 21 -8.08 -6.65 9.20
CA HIS A 21 -7.98 -7.41 7.97
C HIS A 21 -7.37 -8.80 8.22
N ARG A 22 -6.34 -8.87 9.06
CA ARG A 22 -5.77 -10.15 9.50
C ARG A 22 -6.81 -11.02 10.22
N SER A 23 -7.61 -10.47 11.12
CA SER A 23 -8.66 -11.23 11.80
C SER A 23 -9.80 -11.67 10.87
N ALA A 24 -9.97 -10.98 9.75
CA ALA A 24 -10.89 -11.39 8.68
C ALA A 24 -10.30 -12.44 7.70
N GLY A 25 -9.00 -12.77 7.84
CA GLY A 25 -8.30 -13.70 6.94
C GLY A 25 -7.90 -13.07 5.60
N ASP A 26 -7.77 -11.74 5.57
CA ASP A 26 -7.38 -10.99 4.39
C ASP A 26 -5.85 -10.97 4.20
N LEU A 27 -5.39 -10.99 2.95
CA LEU A 27 -3.97 -10.82 2.62
C LEU A 27 -3.51 -9.39 2.92
N LEU A 28 -2.43 -9.26 3.67
CA LEU A 28 -1.78 -7.98 3.93
C LEU A 28 -0.59 -7.77 3.00
N VAL A 29 -0.68 -6.74 2.18
CA VAL A 29 0.35 -6.34 1.23
C VAL A 29 0.90 -4.97 1.61
N CYS A 30 2.20 -4.86 1.81
CA CYS A 30 2.88 -3.58 2.00
C CYS A 30 3.56 -3.15 0.70
N ILE A 31 3.44 -1.87 0.33
CA ILE A 31 4.19 -1.32 -0.79
C ILE A 31 5.28 -0.42 -0.27
N ALA A 32 6.51 -0.82 -0.54
CA ALA A 32 7.71 -0.08 -0.22
C ALA A 32 8.23 0.61 -1.49
N GLY A 33 8.66 1.86 -1.33
CA GLY A 33 9.46 2.54 -2.35
C GLY A 33 10.94 2.32 -2.08
N GLY A 34 11.74 2.17 -3.13
CA GLY A 34 13.18 1.93 -3.01
C GLY A 34 13.56 0.44 -2.92
N PRO A 35 14.86 0.12 -2.99
CA PRO A 35 15.33 -1.24 -3.14
C PRO A 35 15.03 -2.11 -1.91
N PRO A 36 14.84 -3.43 -2.08
CA PRO A 36 14.67 -4.35 -0.97
C PRO A 36 15.91 -4.33 -0.05
N PRO A 37 15.73 -4.54 1.27
CA PRO A 37 16.85 -4.63 2.18
C PRO A 37 17.58 -5.97 1.99
N GLY A 38 18.83 -5.90 1.50
CA GLY A 38 19.69 -7.06 1.25
C GLY A 38 20.25 -7.01 -0.18
N ASP A 39 21.58 -7.16 -0.26
CA ASP A 39 22.50 -6.84 -1.36
C ASP A 39 22.79 -5.33 -1.58
N PRO A 40 24.07 -4.95 -1.81
CA PRO A 40 24.42 -3.58 -2.16
C PRO A 40 23.68 -3.18 -3.43
N PRO A 41 23.41 -1.88 -3.67
CA PRO A 41 22.81 -1.46 -4.93
C PRO A 41 23.73 -1.88 -6.09
N GLY A 42 23.40 -2.99 -6.74
CA GLY A 42 23.80 -3.24 -8.13
C GLY A 42 23.09 -2.22 -9.02
N ASP A 43 23.51 -2.11 -10.28
CA ASP A 43 22.80 -1.30 -11.26
C ASP A 43 21.29 -1.64 -11.23
N ALA A 44 20.41 -0.69 -11.55
CA ALA A 44 18.95 -0.89 -11.50
C ALA A 44 18.45 -2.15 -12.26
N ALA A 45 19.28 -2.72 -13.15
CA ALA A 45 19.06 -3.99 -13.82
C ALA A 45 19.10 -5.24 -12.92
N ASP A 46 19.77 -5.18 -11.76
CA ASP A 46 19.90 -6.28 -10.78
C ASP A 46 18.78 -6.25 -9.71
N TRP A 47 17.88 -5.27 -9.78
CA TRP A 47 16.73 -5.22 -8.88
C TRP A 47 15.81 -6.42 -9.15
N PRO A 48 15.31 -7.13 -8.11
CA PRO A 48 14.32 -8.18 -8.31
C PRO A 48 13.06 -7.62 -8.97
N ALA A 49 12.83 -7.96 -10.24
CA ALA A 49 11.72 -7.48 -11.06
C ALA A 49 10.51 -6.99 -10.26
N ALA A 50 10.12 -5.73 -10.49
CA ALA A 50 9.00 -5.06 -9.83
C ALA A 50 7.84 -6.02 -9.55
N GLY A 51 7.44 -6.14 -8.29
CA GLY A 51 6.42 -7.10 -7.86
C GLY A 51 6.90 -8.49 -7.45
N ARG A 52 8.21 -8.72 -7.23
CA ARG A 52 8.68 -9.92 -6.53
C ARG A 52 8.31 -9.86 -5.04
N PRO A 53 7.57 -10.86 -4.52
CA PRO A 53 7.32 -11.02 -3.10
C PRO A 53 8.63 -11.12 -2.31
N THR A 54 8.86 -10.21 -1.37
CA THR A 54 9.82 -10.47 -0.30
C THR A 54 9.07 -10.51 1.01
N THR A 55 9.20 -11.61 1.74
CA THR A 55 8.69 -11.72 3.11
C THR A 55 9.72 -11.05 4.01
N SER A 56 9.50 -9.78 4.37
CA SER A 56 10.36 -9.11 5.35
C SER A 56 9.52 -8.59 6.50
N GLY A 57 9.81 -9.11 7.69
CA GLY A 57 9.19 -8.68 8.92
C GLY A 57 9.72 -7.31 9.33
N THR A 58 9.00 -6.25 8.95
CA THR A 58 9.08 -4.99 9.69
C THR A 58 7.67 -4.50 10.00
N GLY A 59 7.42 -4.20 11.28
CA GLY A 59 6.30 -3.42 11.85
C GLY A 59 4.86 -3.94 11.63
N PHE A 60 4.46 -4.18 10.39
CA PHE A 60 3.09 -4.52 9.97
C PHE A 60 2.84 -6.04 9.89
N ALA A 61 3.90 -6.86 9.90
CA ALA A 61 3.84 -8.30 9.62
C ALA A 61 3.05 -8.60 8.32
N ALA A 62 3.32 -7.83 7.27
CA ALA A 62 2.69 -8.06 5.97
C ALA A 62 3.04 -9.46 5.46
N ASP A 63 2.06 -10.11 4.83
CA ASP A 63 2.25 -11.42 4.19
C ASP A 63 3.09 -11.27 2.92
N LEU A 64 3.03 -10.08 2.30
CA LEU A 64 3.68 -9.75 1.05
C LEU A 64 4.21 -8.31 1.08
N VAL A 65 5.49 -8.10 0.73
CA VAL A 65 6.03 -6.76 0.45
C VAL A 65 6.31 -6.65 -1.04
N LEU A 66 5.74 -5.62 -1.66
CA LEU A 66 5.97 -5.24 -3.06
C LEU A 66 6.85 -4.00 -3.10
N TYR A 67 7.84 -4.01 -3.96
CA TYR A 67 8.75 -2.89 -4.16
C TYR A 67 8.44 -2.17 -5.47
N ALA A 68 8.34 -0.85 -5.42
CA ALA A 68 8.15 0.02 -6.58
C ALA A 68 9.45 0.78 -6.88
N ASP A 69 9.90 0.71 -8.14
CA ASP A 69 11.14 1.35 -8.64
C ASP A 69 11.11 2.88 -8.56
N SER A 70 9.92 3.50 -8.53
CA SER A 70 9.79 4.94 -8.32
C SER A 70 8.55 5.32 -7.49
N PRO A 71 8.65 6.38 -6.66
CA PRO A 71 7.57 6.82 -5.79
C PRO A 71 6.33 7.36 -6.52
N ASP A 72 6.46 7.80 -7.78
CA ASP A 72 5.45 8.66 -8.40
C ASP A 72 4.59 7.98 -9.49
N ALA A 73 5.06 6.88 -10.09
CA ALA A 73 4.38 6.23 -11.22
C ALA A 73 4.22 4.71 -11.11
N ALA A 74 5.13 4.01 -10.41
CA ALA A 74 5.18 2.55 -10.45
C ALA A 74 4.24 1.85 -9.46
N GLY A 75 3.69 2.56 -8.48
CA GLY A 75 2.86 1.95 -7.44
C GLY A 75 1.60 1.25 -7.98
N SER A 76 0.89 1.88 -8.93
CA SER A 76 -0.31 1.29 -9.54
C SER A 76 -0.01 0.07 -10.40
N GLU A 77 1.07 0.09 -11.18
CA GLU A 77 1.43 -1.02 -12.08
C GLU A 77 1.79 -2.26 -11.27
N VAL A 78 2.59 -2.09 -10.21
CA VAL A 78 2.98 -3.16 -9.29
C VAL A 78 1.74 -3.76 -8.60
N VAL A 79 0.77 -2.92 -8.20
CA VAL A 79 -0.47 -3.38 -7.58
C VAL A 79 -1.35 -4.14 -8.57
N VAL A 80 -1.52 -3.61 -9.78
CA VAL A 80 -2.34 -4.23 -10.82
C VAL A 80 -1.76 -5.59 -11.22
N GLU A 81 -0.45 -5.67 -11.43
CA GLU A 81 0.23 -6.93 -11.72
C GLU A 81 0.10 -7.92 -10.57
N ALA A 82 0.27 -7.47 -9.31
CA ALA A 82 0.09 -8.32 -8.14
C ALA A 82 -1.35 -8.83 -8.01
N MET A 83 -2.35 -7.99 -8.22
CA MET A 83 -3.76 -8.39 -8.21
C MET A 83 -4.04 -9.42 -9.31
N ALA A 84 -3.53 -9.22 -10.52
CA ALA A 84 -3.68 -10.16 -11.62
C ALA A 84 -3.03 -11.52 -11.32
N ARG A 85 -1.78 -11.52 -10.84
CA ARG A 85 -1.03 -12.74 -10.51
C ARG A 85 -1.65 -13.55 -9.38
N LEU A 86 -2.17 -12.86 -8.37
CA LEU A 86 -2.76 -13.49 -7.19
C LEU A 86 -4.27 -13.77 -7.36
N GLY A 87 -4.87 -13.38 -8.49
CA GLY A 87 -6.30 -13.56 -8.75
C GLY A 87 -7.20 -12.72 -7.84
N LEU A 88 -6.75 -11.53 -7.44
CA LEU A 88 -7.47 -10.64 -6.53
C LEU A 88 -8.47 -9.77 -7.29
N ASP A 89 -9.70 -9.70 -6.79
CA ASP A 89 -10.68 -8.73 -7.26
C ASP A 89 -10.37 -7.34 -6.67
N ALA A 90 -10.05 -6.38 -7.55
CA ALA A 90 -9.79 -4.99 -7.16
C ALA A 90 -10.95 -4.38 -6.37
N ALA A 91 -12.20 -4.77 -6.63
CA ALA A 91 -13.37 -4.29 -5.88
C ALA A 91 -13.37 -4.74 -4.40
N GLN A 92 -12.67 -5.82 -4.08
CA GLN A 92 -12.46 -6.33 -2.72
C GLN A 92 -11.12 -5.89 -2.12
N CYS A 93 -10.32 -5.15 -2.88
CA CYS A 93 -9.05 -4.62 -2.41
C CYS A 93 -9.25 -3.28 -1.68
N PHE A 94 -8.55 -3.07 -0.58
CA PHE A 94 -8.42 -1.79 0.11
C PHE A 94 -7.01 -1.27 -0.06
N ALA A 95 -6.87 0.04 -0.04
CA ALA A 95 -5.56 0.68 0.04
C ALA A 95 -5.60 1.87 0.99
N TYR A 96 -4.50 2.07 1.71
CA TYR A 96 -4.33 3.11 2.70
C TYR A 96 -3.12 3.94 2.32
N GLY A 97 -3.32 5.25 2.14
CA GLY A 97 -2.25 6.17 1.76
C GLY A 97 -2.38 7.51 2.47
N ASP A 98 -1.26 8.02 2.94
CA ASP A 98 -1.16 9.28 3.68
C ASP A 98 -0.35 10.35 2.94
N ARG A 99 0.39 9.94 1.90
CA ARG A 99 1.18 10.81 1.03
C ARG A 99 0.78 10.68 -0.43
N ARG A 100 1.22 11.64 -1.24
CA ARG A 100 0.85 11.76 -2.66
C ARG A 100 1.32 10.58 -3.51
N GLU A 101 2.45 10.00 -3.15
CA GLU A 101 3.05 8.82 -3.78
C GLU A 101 2.07 7.63 -3.75
N GLY A 102 1.27 7.51 -2.69
CA GLY A 102 0.25 6.48 -2.55
C GLY A 102 -0.99 6.69 -3.42
N LEU A 103 -1.17 7.85 -4.06
CA LEU A 103 -2.38 8.16 -4.82
C LEU A 103 -2.55 7.28 -6.05
N THR A 104 -1.46 6.88 -6.70
CA THR A 104 -1.51 5.96 -7.84
C THR A 104 -2.14 4.63 -7.43
N ILE A 105 -1.75 4.12 -6.26
CA ILE A 105 -2.28 2.88 -5.67
C ILE A 105 -3.75 3.06 -5.23
N LEU A 106 -4.11 4.18 -4.61
CA LEU A 106 -5.49 4.44 -4.20
C LEU A 106 -6.46 4.46 -5.39
N ARG A 107 -6.00 4.81 -6.59
CA ARG A 107 -6.85 4.88 -7.79
C ARG A 107 -7.21 3.53 -8.40
N VAL A 108 -6.48 2.46 -8.07
CA VAL A 108 -6.64 1.14 -8.71
C VAL A 108 -7.39 0.12 -7.86
N VAL A 109 -7.74 0.45 -6.61
CA VAL A 109 -8.50 -0.41 -5.70
C VAL A 109 -9.95 0.07 -5.54
N GLY A 110 -10.85 -0.84 -5.16
CA GLY A 110 -12.25 -0.54 -4.91
C GLY A 110 -12.51 0.15 -3.57
N ASN A 111 -11.61 0.01 -2.59
CA ASN A 111 -11.80 0.55 -1.24
C ASN A 111 -10.62 1.44 -0.80
N PRO A 112 -10.36 2.57 -1.47
CA PRO A 112 -9.30 3.48 -1.07
C PRO A 112 -9.63 4.21 0.23
N ARG A 113 -8.61 4.47 1.04
CA ARG A 113 -8.68 5.20 2.30
C ARG A 113 -7.49 6.17 2.38
N VAL A 114 -7.80 7.44 2.54
CA VAL A 114 -6.77 8.45 2.84
C VAL A 114 -6.57 8.48 4.34
N VAL A 115 -5.32 8.45 4.80
CA VAL A 115 -4.97 8.48 6.23
C VAL A 115 -4.30 9.81 6.56
N GLY A 116 -4.66 10.41 7.70
CA GLY A 116 -4.03 11.63 8.18
C GLY A 116 -4.82 12.90 7.89
N ARG A 117 -4.08 14.01 7.81
CA ARG A 117 -4.62 15.38 7.74
C ARG A 117 -3.93 16.24 6.68
N ASP A 118 -3.16 15.64 5.77
CA ASP A 118 -2.55 16.39 4.68
C ASP A 118 -3.63 17.12 3.87
N PRO A 119 -3.56 18.46 3.73
CA PRO A 119 -4.64 19.23 3.09
C PRO A 119 -4.95 18.75 1.68
N LEU A 120 -3.92 18.41 0.91
CA LEU A 120 -4.05 18.03 -0.50
C LEU A 120 -4.63 16.63 -0.63
N MET A 121 -4.20 15.69 0.22
CA MET A 121 -4.77 14.35 0.30
C MET A 121 -6.24 14.40 0.73
N THR A 122 -6.57 15.22 1.73
CA THR A 122 -7.96 15.33 2.21
C THR A 122 -8.88 16.04 1.23
N GLU A 123 -8.39 17.05 0.51
CA GLU A 123 -9.12 17.68 -0.60
C GLU A 123 -9.39 16.67 -1.71
N LEU A 124 -8.36 15.95 -2.16
CA LEU A 124 -8.49 14.92 -3.18
C LEU A 124 -9.45 13.79 -2.76
N ALA A 125 -9.41 13.40 -1.50
CA ALA A 125 -10.31 12.41 -0.94
C ALA A 125 -11.76 12.89 -0.97
N ARG A 126 -12.02 14.14 -0.59
CA ARG A 126 -13.36 14.74 -0.67
C ARG A 126 -13.87 14.77 -2.11
N ASP A 127 -13.04 15.22 -3.06
CA ASP A 127 -13.40 15.29 -4.48
C ASP A 127 -13.77 13.92 -5.07
N ARG A 128 -13.11 12.86 -4.60
CA ARG A 128 -13.36 11.47 -5.06
C ARG A 128 -14.35 10.70 -4.20
N GLY A 129 -14.89 11.29 -3.14
CA GLY A 129 -15.74 10.59 -2.17
C GLY A 129 -15.02 9.48 -1.40
N TRP A 130 -13.69 9.56 -1.28
CA TRP A 130 -12.89 8.58 -0.56
C TRP A 130 -12.94 8.85 0.95
N PRO A 131 -13.15 7.82 1.79
CA PRO A 131 -13.13 7.99 3.23
C PRO A 131 -11.74 8.39 3.73
N ILE A 132 -11.75 9.33 4.68
CA ILE A 132 -10.56 9.84 5.35
C ILE A 132 -10.52 9.25 6.76
N LEU A 133 -9.40 8.63 7.12
CA LEU A 133 -9.14 8.11 8.44
C LEU A 133 -8.29 9.11 9.21
N HIS A 134 -8.92 9.76 10.19
CA HIS A 134 -8.24 10.72 11.04
C HIS A 134 -7.41 10.01 12.10
N THR A 135 -6.21 10.50 12.29
CA THR A 135 -5.28 10.02 13.29
C THR A 135 -5.55 10.81 14.57
N ALA A 136 -5.81 10.13 15.69
CA ALA A 136 -5.95 10.81 16.97
C ALA A 136 -4.65 11.56 17.31
N GLN A 137 -4.76 12.83 17.66
CA GLN A 137 -3.64 13.58 18.22
C GLN A 137 -3.48 13.17 19.69
N TYR A 138 -2.26 12.85 20.10
CA TYR A 138 -1.88 12.88 21.51
C TYR A 138 -1.10 14.17 21.76
#